data_AF-A0A5C7A8X0-F1
#
_entry.id   AF-A0A5C7A8X0-F1
#
_cell.length_a   1.000
_cell.length_b   1.000
_cell.length_c   1.000
_cell.angle_alpha   90.00
_cell.angle_beta   90.00
_cell.angle_gamma   90.00
#
_symmetry.space_group_name_H-M   'P 1'
#
loop_
_entity.id
_entity.type
_entity.pdbx_description
1 polymer ?
#
loop_
_entity_poly.entity_id
_entity_poly.type
_entity_poly.pdbx_seq_one_letter_code
_entity_poly.pdbx_strand_id
1 'polypeptide(L)'
;MLPISLIILGGILLIAGIALLLRTPKAESLNQIIQAVKADGILTPKEEQLIREVAQSEGKNADATIAQIRKELEESEEESESELIDVNQKAGLDFEKFVVQKFDKKYFQIRNWAGDKYVEGRYADTTTQPDIQLSLKLGANSYPFAVECKWRSEPKGDFIQFTEEDQLNRYKIFAKQENYPVFIVLGIGGKPSSPAELYILPMQDLNKPVLHRAALGKYRKNVDKDFFFDQESKALN
;
A
#
# COMPACT_ATOMS: atom_id res chain seq x y z
N MET A 1 -1.83 64.57 -19.27
CA MET A 1 -1.41 63.44 -20.14
C MET A 1 -2.06 62.10 -19.78
N LEU A 2 -2.69 61.93 -18.60
CA LEU A 2 -3.35 60.67 -18.22
C LEU A 2 -4.56 60.18 -19.05
N PRO A 3 -5.44 61.03 -19.64
CA PRO A 3 -6.67 60.51 -20.26
C PRO A 3 -6.43 59.79 -21.59
N ILE A 4 -5.35 60.13 -22.31
CA ILE A 4 -5.02 59.52 -23.60
C ILE A 4 -4.47 58.09 -23.40
N SER A 5 -3.69 57.85 -22.35
CA SER A 5 -3.14 56.53 -22.03
C SER A 5 -4.22 55.51 -21.66
N LEU A 6 -5.30 55.93 -20.99
CA LEU A 6 -6.43 55.06 -20.64
C LEU A 6 -7.25 54.62 -21.85
N ILE A 7 -7.41 55.51 -22.84
CA ILE A 7 -8.14 55.19 -24.09
C ILE A 7 -7.33 54.21 -24.95
N ILE A 8 -6.02 54.39 -25.03
CA ILE A 8 -5.13 53.47 -25.77
C ILE A 8 -5.12 52.09 -25.11
N LEU A 9 -5.04 52.01 -23.78
CA LEU A 9 -5.06 50.74 -23.04
C LEU A 9 -6.41 50.00 -23.22
N GLY A 10 -7.52 50.73 -23.17
CA GLY A 10 -8.84 50.18 -23.44
C GLY A 10 -8.99 49.62 -24.86
N GLY A 11 -8.44 50.32 -25.86
CA GLY A 11 -8.40 49.85 -27.25
C GLY A 11 -7.59 48.56 -27.43
N ILE A 12 -6.43 48.46 -26.79
CA ILE A 12 -5.57 47.25 -26.83
C ILE A 12 -6.28 46.06 -26.18
N LEU A 13 -6.94 46.26 -25.03
CA LEU A 13 -7.71 45.20 -24.36
C LEU A 13 -8.91 44.74 -25.18
N LEU A 14 -9.59 45.64 -25.88
CA LEU A 14 -10.71 45.29 -26.77
C LEU A 14 -10.23 44.46 -27.96
N ILE A 15 -9.10 44.86 -28.59
CA ILE A 15 -8.51 44.11 -29.71
C ILE A 15 -8.02 42.74 -29.25
N ALA A 16 -7.39 42.65 -28.08
CA ALA A 16 -6.99 41.38 -27.49
C ALA A 16 -8.19 40.48 -27.17
N GLY A 17 -9.28 41.05 -26.66
CA GLY A 17 -10.54 40.34 -26.39
C GLY A 17 -11.19 39.82 -27.67
N ILE A 18 -11.22 40.62 -28.74
CA ILE A 18 -11.73 40.20 -30.05
C ILE A 18 -10.83 39.12 -30.65
N ALA A 19 -9.50 39.23 -30.53
CA ALA A 19 -8.56 38.21 -31.00
C ALA A 19 -8.68 36.88 -30.24
N LEU A 20 -9.02 36.92 -28.95
CA LEU A 20 -9.35 35.74 -28.14
C LEU A 20 -10.69 35.11 -28.55
N LEU A 21 -11.70 35.92 -28.86
CA LEU A 21 -13.01 35.45 -29.36
C LEU A 21 -12.94 34.86 -30.77
N LEU A 22 -11.98 35.32 -31.59
CA LEU A 22 -11.76 34.83 -32.96
C LEU A 22 -10.79 33.64 -33.04
N ARG A 23 -10.20 33.20 -31.93
CA ARG A 23 -9.43 31.95 -31.88
C ARG A 23 -10.40 30.77 -31.98
N THR A 24 -10.59 30.28 -33.19
CA THR A 24 -11.20 28.96 -33.41
C THR A 24 -10.32 27.91 -32.73
N PRO A 25 -10.90 26.98 -31.94
CA PRO A 25 -10.13 25.88 -31.39
C PRO A 25 -9.52 25.11 -32.56
N LYS A 26 -8.20 24.93 -32.52
CA LYS A 26 -7.49 24.11 -33.50
C LYS A 26 -8.07 22.71 -33.40
N ALA A 27 -8.53 22.13 -34.51
CA ALA A 27 -9.03 20.76 -34.51
C ALA A 27 -7.97 19.85 -33.89
N GLU A 28 -8.29 19.21 -32.77
CA GLU A 28 -7.37 18.29 -32.10
C GLU A 28 -7.19 17.06 -32.98
N SER A 29 -5.93 16.70 -33.20
CA SER A 29 -5.61 15.46 -33.92
C SER A 29 -5.99 14.25 -33.08
N LEU A 30 -6.30 13.12 -33.74
CA LEU A 30 -6.64 11.87 -33.06
C LEU A 30 -5.61 11.47 -32.01
N ASN A 31 -4.32 11.67 -32.30
CA ASN A 31 -3.24 11.36 -31.37
C ASN A 31 -3.29 12.22 -30.10
N GLN A 32 -3.69 13.49 -30.17
CA GLN A 32 -3.78 14.35 -28.98
C GLN A 32 -4.91 13.89 -28.06
N ILE A 33 -6.04 13.50 -28.64
CA ILE A 33 -7.20 12.99 -27.90
C ILE A 33 -6.83 11.66 -27.22
N ILE A 34 -6.13 10.77 -27.94
CA ILE A 34 -5.63 9.50 -27.39
C ILE A 34 -4.67 9.74 -26.21
N GLN A 35 -3.74 10.69 -26.35
CA GLN A 35 -2.81 11.01 -25.26
C GLN A 35 -3.51 11.59 -24.04
N ALA A 36 -4.56 12.40 -24.23
CA ALA A 36 -5.37 12.92 -23.14
C ALA A 36 -6.12 11.80 -22.41
N VAL A 37 -6.76 10.89 -23.15
CA VAL A 37 -7.45 9.72 -22.58
C VAL A 37 -6.48 8.81 -21.81
N LYS A 38 -5.28 8.56 -22.36
CA LYS A 38 -4.25 7.78 -21.66
C LYS A 38 -3.76 8.45 -20.38
N ALA A 39 -3.69 9.78 -20.36
CA ALA A 39 -3.30 10.53 -19.18
C ALA A 39 -4.39 10.55 -18.11
N ASP A 40 -5.66 10.56 -18.51
CA ASP A 40 -6.82 10.47 -17.60
C ASP A 40 -7.07 9.03 -17.12
N GLY A 41 -6.60 8.04 -17.87
CA GLY A 41 -6.71 6.61 -17.55
C GLY A 41 -8.10 6.02 -17.78
N ILE A 42 -9.08 6.83 -18.20
CA ILE A 42 -10.47 6.42 -18.39
C ILE A 42 -10.94 6.87 -19.78
N LEU A 43 -11.56 5.97 -20.53
CA LEU A 43 -12.24 6.31 -21.78
C LEU A 43 -13.74 6.55 -21.53
N THR A 44 -14.16 7.81 -21.52
CA THR A 44 -15.57 8.17 -21.32
C THR A 44 -16.40 8.05 -22.61
N PRO A 45 -17.74 7.93 -22.54
CA PRO A 45 -18.59 7.88 -23.73
C PRO A 45 -18.47 9.11 -24.65
N LYS A 46 -18.18 10.29 -24.07
CA LYS A 46 -17.98 11.54 -24.83
C LYS A 46 -16.68 11.50 -25.63
N GLU A 47 -15.60 11.04 -25.01
CA GLU A 47 -14.30 10.90 -25.67
C GLU A 47 -14.34 9.79 -26.72
N GLU A 48 -15.07 8.70 -26.45
CA GLU A 48 -15.28 7.66 -27.45
C GLU A 48 -15.98 8.22 -28.69
N GLN A 49 -17.05 9.01 -28.52
CA GLN A 49 -17.73 9.65 -29.64
C GLN A 49 -16.80 10.60 -30.41
N LEU A 50 -16.03 11.42 -29.70
CA LEU A 50 -15.05 12.33 -30.31
C LEU A 50 -13.99 11.57 -31.11
N ILE A 51 -13.46 10.47 -30.56
CA ILE A 51 -12.50 9.59 -31.22
C ILE A 51 -13.11 8.97 -32.48
N ARG A 52 -14.40 8.57 -32.47
CA ARG A 52 -15.09 8.06 -33.67
C ARG A 52 -15.14 9.10 -34.77
N GLU A 53 -15.58 10.31 -34.44
CA GLU A 53 -15.71 11.42 -35.39
C GLU A 53 -14.35 11.80 -36.00
N VAL A 54 -13.32 11.95 -35.16
CA VAL A 54 -11.98 12.35 -35.61
C VAL A 54 -11.30 11.22 -36.38
N ALA A 55 -11.38 9.95 -35.92
CA ALA A 55 -10.81 8.82 -36.64
C ALA A 55 -11.43 8.64 -38.03
N GLN A 56 -12.75 8.80 -38.17
CA GLN A 56 -13.40 8.78 -39.47
C GLN A 56 -12.93 9.91 -40.37
N SER A 57 -12.80 11.14 -39.83
CA SER A 57 -12.29 12.29 -40.58
C SER A 57 -10.84 12.13 -41.04
N GLU A 58 -10.02 11.38 -40.28
CA GLU A 58 -8.65 11.02 -40.62
C GLU A 58 -8.53 9.75 -41.48
N GLY A 59 -9.65 9.14 -41.88
CA GLY A 59 -9.66 7.91 -42.70
C GLY A 59 -9.21 6.64 -41.96
N LYS A 60 -9.24 6.65 -40.62
CA LYS A 60 -8.87 5.52 -39.76
C LYS A 60 -10.10 4.72 -39.35
N ASN A 61 -9.89 3.45 -39.01
CA ASN A 61 -10.94 2.60 -38.45
C ASN A 61 -11.18 2.99 -36.98
N ALA A 62 -12.30 3.66 -36.73
CA ALA A 62 -12.69 4.12 -35.41
C ALA A 62 -12.84 2.98 -34.39
N ASP A 63 -13.48 1.87 -34.79
CA ASP A 63 -13.70 0.73 -33.90
C ASP A 63 -12.40 0.06 -33.50
N ALA A 64 -11.48 -0.14 -34.46
CA ALA A 64 -10.16 -0.68 -34.18
C ALA A 64 -9.33 0.23 -33.26
N THR A 65 -9.45 1.55 -33.44
CA THR A 65 -8.76 2.54 -32.61
C THR A 65 -9.26 2.49 -31.17
N ILE A 66 -10.59 2.45 -30.98
CA ILE A 66 -11.20 2.38 -29.65
C ILE A 66 -10.87 1.06 -28.96
N ALA A 67 -10.92 -0.06 -29.68
CA ALA A 67 -10.52 -1.35 -29.15
C ALA A 67 -9.05 -1.35 -28.69
N GLN A 68 -8.15 -0.72 -29.45
CA GLN A 68 -6.76 -0.59 -29.06
C GLN A 68 -6.58 0.27 -27.81
N ILE A 69 -7.26 1.42 -27.71
CA ILE A 69 -7.18 2.28 -26.52
C ILE A 69 -7.67 1.55 -25.27
N ARG A 70 -8.82 0.86 -25.36
CA ARG A 70 -9.37 0.08 -24.24
C ARG A 70 -8.40 -0.99 -23.77
N LYS A 71 -7.83 -1.74 -24.72
CA LYS A 71 -6.83 -2.75 -24.43
C LYS A 71 -5.59 -2.16 -23.73
N GLU A 72 -5.08 -1.04 -24.23
CA GLU A 72 -3.92 -0.37 -23.63
C GLU A 72 -4.22 0.20 -22.23
N LEU A 73 -5.44 0.66 -21.97
CA LEU A 73 -5.88 1.09 -20.64
C LEU A 73 -5.96 -0.10 -19.67
N GLU A 74 -6.59 -1.21 -20.08
CA GLU A 74 -6.66 -2.46 -19.31
C GLU A 74 -5.26 -3.01 -18.99
N GLU A 75 -4.36 -3.09 -19.98
CA GLU A 75 -2.97 -3.52 -19.79
C GLU A 75 -2.23 -2.61 -18.80
N SER A 76 -2.46 -1.29 -18.85
CA SER A 76 -1.83 -0.33 -17.92
C SER A 76 -2.35 -0.43 -16.48
N GLU A 77 -3.66 -0.70 -16.30
CA GLU A 77 -4.25 -0.94 -14.99
C GLU A 77 -3.70 -2.23 -14.38
N GLU A 78 -3.67 -3.32 -15.15
CA GLU A 78 -3.11 -4.61 -14.74
C GLU A 78 -1.61 -4.50 -14.37
N GLU A 79 -0.81 -3.78 -15.17
CA GLU A 79 0.59 -3.50 -14.86
C GLU A 79 0.71 -2.72 -13.54
N SER A 80 -0.09 -1.68 -13.34
CA SER A 80 -0.04 -0.86 -12.12
C SER A 80 -0.44 -1.64 -10.86
N GLU A 81 -1.48 -2.49 -10.94
CA GLU A 81 -1.90 -3.33 -9.82
C GLU A 81 -0.85 -4.39 -9.50
N SER A 82 -0.30 -5.04 -10.52
CA SER A 82 0.77 -6.04 -10.38
C SER A 82 2.01 -5.43 -9.73
N GLU A 83 2.43 -4.23 -10.15
CA GLU A 83 3.53 -3.49 -9.55
C GLU A 83 3.24 -3.12 -8.08
N LEU A 84 2.03 -2.62 -7.79
CA LEU A 84 1.63 -2.30 -6.42
C LEU A 84 1.61 -3.53 -5.50
N ILE A 85 1.16 -4.68 -6.02
CA ILE A 85 1.17 -5.96 -5.31
C ILE A 85 2.61 -6.38 -5.02
N ASP A 86 3.51 -6.37 -6.01
CA ASP A 86 4.92 -6.74 -5.83
C ASP A 86 5.62 -5.81 -4.83
N VAL A 87 5.37 -4.50 -4.90
CA VAL A 87 5.90 -3.52 -3.95
C VAL A 87 5.44 -3.81 -2.51
N ASN A 88 4.15 -4.10 -2.31
CA ASN A 88 3.62 -4.40 -0.98
C ASN A 88 4.13 -5.73 -0.44
N GLN A 89 4.20 -6.78 -1.27
CA GLN A 89 4.77 -8.08 -0.88
C GLN A 89 6.24 -7.94 -0.50
N LYS A 90 7.01 -7.19 -1.29
CA LYS A 90 8.41 -6.89 -1.00
C LYS A 90 8.56 -6.14 0.32
N ALA A 91 7.71 -5.14 0.59
CA ALA A 91 7.75 -4.37 1.82
C ALA A 91 7.42 -5.24 3.05
N GLY A 92 6.42 -6.12 2.96
CA GLY A 92 6.10 -7.09 4.01
C GLY A 92 7.30 -8.00 4.32
N LEU A 93 7.86 -8.64 3.29
CA LEU A 93 9.00 -9.53 3.42
C LEU A 93 10.25 -8.83 4.00
N ASP A 94 10.52 -7.58 3.59
CA ASP A 94 11.65 -6.82 4.11
C ASP A 94 11.47 -6.45 5.59
N PHE A 95 10.23 -6.20 6.03
CA PHE A 95 9.92 -5.99 7.43
C PHE A 95 10.02 -7.28 8.25
N GLU A 96 9.53 -8.41 7.74
CA GLU A 96 9.71 -9.72 8.38
C GLU A 96 11.20 -10.04 8.60
N LYS A 97 12.05 -9.82 7.59
CA LYS A 97 13.51 -10.00 7.72
C LYS A 97 14.09 -9.10 8.81
N PHE A 98 13.67 -7.85 8.87
CA PHE A 98 14.08 -6.92 9.93
C PHE A 98 13.69 -7.46 11.31
N VAL A 99 12.47 -7.97 11.47
CA VAL A 99 11.97 -8.55 12.73
C VAL A 99 12.77 -9.80 13.11
N VAL A 100 13.02 -10.72 12.18
CA VAL A 100 13.82 -11.94 12.42
C VAL A 100 15.22 -11.58 12.92
N GLN A 101 15.85 -10.55 12.36
CA GLN A 101 17.18 -10.11 12.75
C GLN A 101 17.26 -9.56 14.18
N LYS A 102 16.13 -9.17 14.80
CA LYS A 102 16.07 -8.75 16.20
C LYS A 102 16.20 -9.89 17.20
N PHE A 103 16.09 -11.14 16.76
CA PHE A 103 16.21 -12.30 17.61
C PHE A 103 17.63 -12.89 17.51
N ASP A 104 18.37 -12.91 18.61
CA ASP A 104 19.69 -13.54 18.64
C ASP A 104 19.58 -15.05 18.35
N LYS A 105 20.11 -15.46 17.20
CA LYS A 105 20.14 -16.84 16.71
C LYS A 105 20.76 -17.85 17.70
N LYS A 106 21.54 -17.39 18.68
CA LYS A 106 22.07 -18.24 19.75
C LYS A 106 20.97 -18.77 20.67
N TYR A 107 19.95 -17.95 20.90
CA TYR A 107 18.88 -18.22 21.85
C TYR A 107 17.54 -18.52 21.19
N PHE A 108 17.31 -18.00 19.98
CA PHE A 108 16.03 -18.14 19.27
C PHE A 108 16.17 -19.06 18.06
N GLN A 109 15.26 -20.04 17.99
CA GLN A 109 15.11 -20.93 16.86
C GLN A 109 13.82 -20.60 16.11
N ILE A 110 13.91 -20.34 14.81
CA ILE A 110 12.74 -20.24 13.93
C ILE A 110 12.17 -21.65 13.72
N ARG A 111 10.89 -21.84 14.04
CA ARG A 111 10.16 -23.10 13.85
C ARG A 111 9.38 -23.10 12.55
N ASN A 112 8.78 -21.96 12.23
CA ASN A 112 8.06 -21.72 11.00
C ASN A 112 8.28 -20.27 10.59
N TRP A 113 8.41 -20.04 9.30
CA TRP A 113 8.36 -18.73 8.68
C TRP A 113 7.38 -18.87 7.53
N ALA A 114 6.12 -18.56 7.84
CA ALA A 114 5.03 -18.64 6.89
C ALA A 114 5.29 -17.62 5.77
N GLY A 115 4.91 -18.01 4.56
CA GLY A 115 4.80 -17.09 3.44
C GLY A 115 3.47 -17.34 2.75
N ASP A 116 2.96 -16.32 2.08
CA ASP A 116 1.74 -16.41 1.29
C ASP A 116 1.98 -17.24 0.03
N LYS A 117 1.94 -18.55 0.19
CA LYS A 117 1.98 -19.51 -0.92
C LYS A 117 0.56 -19.78 -1.36
N TYR A 118 0.19 -19.25 -2.52
CA TYR A 118 -1.09 -19.54 -3.17
C TYR A 118 -0.88 -19.94 -4.64
N VAL A 119 -1.71 -20.85 -5.13
CA VAL A 119 -1.84 -21.20 -6.55
C VAL A 119 -3.32 -21.47 -6.83
N GLU A 120 -3.89 -20.78 -7.82
CA GLU A 120 -5.26 -21.02 -8.30
C GLU A 120 -6.33 -21.04 -7.18
N GLY A 121 -6.27 -20.09 -6.25
CA GLY A 121 -7.20 -19.98 -5.12
C GLY A 121 -7.02 -21.02 -4.01
N ARG A 122 -5.97 -21.85 -4.09
CA ARG A 122 -5.56 -22.75 -3.01
C ARG A 122 -4.52 -22.07 -2.15
N TYR A 123 -4.79 -22.00 -0.86
CA TYR A 123 -3.89 -21.43 0.14
C TYR A 123 -3.33 -22.56 1.01
N ALA A 124 -2.08 -22.42 1.45
CA ALA A 124 -1.58 -23.28 2.51
C ALA A 124 -2.31 -22.98 3.81
N ASP A 125 -2.58 -23.98 4.65
CA ASP A 125 -3.20 -23.76 5.97
C ASP A 125 -2.37 -22.76 6.82
N THR A 126 -1.05 -22.74 6.61
CA THR A 126 -0.12 -21.81 7.26
C THR A 126 -0.34 -20.34 6.89
N THR A 127 -0.99 -20.04 5.77
CA THR A 127 -1.37 -18.67 5.36
C THR A 127 -2.31 -18.01 6.39
N THR A 128 -2.97 -18.80 7.22
CA THR A 128 -3.86 -18.29 8.28
C THR A 128 -3.18 -18.08 9.64
N GLN A 129 -1.92 -18.52 9.77
CA GLN A 129 -1.14 -18.49 11.01
C GLN A 129 -0.26 -17.22 11.05
N PRO A 130 0.28 -16.83 12.22
CA PRO A 130 1.21 -15.72 12.29
C PRO A 130 2.46 -15.96 11.44
N ASP A 131 3.00 -14.89 10.85
CA ASP A 131 4.13 -14.93 9.90
C ASP A 131 5.34 -15.74 10.41
N ILE A 132 5.71 -15.57 11.68
CA ILE A 132 6.91 -16.20 12.24
C ILE A 132 6.56 -16.92 13.54
N GLN A 133 6.93 -18.19 13.63
CA GLN A 133 6.87 -18.96 14.87
C GLN A 133 8.29 -19.25 15.35
N LEU A 134 8.59 -18.88 16.58
CA LEU A 134 9.91 -19.02 17.19
C LEU A 134 9.85 -19.87 18.46
N SER A 135 11.02 -20.32 18.91
CA SER A 135 11.23 -20.86 20.24
C SER A 135 12.45 -20.23 20.88
N LEU A 136 12.31 -19.70 22.09
CA LEU A 136 13.45 -19.43 22.96
C LEU A 136 14.01 -20.76 23.50
N LYS A 137 15.33 -20.93 23.40
CA LYS A 137 16.08 -22.11 23.86
C LYS A 137 16.94 -21.75 25.05
N LEU A 138 16.64 -22.34 26.20
CA LEU A 138 17.43 -22.21 27.42
C LEU A 138 17.81 -23.61 27.92
N GLY A 139 19.01 -24.05 27.55
CA GLY A 139 19.46 -25.42 27.80
C GLY A 139 18.58 -26.44 27.07
N ALA A 140 18.00 -27.39 27.82
CA ALA A 140 17.07 -28.38 27.28
C ALA A 140 15.63 -27.86 27.10
N ASN A 141 15.31 -26.67 27.64
CA ASN A 141 13.96 -26.13 27.61
C ASN A 141 13.71 -25.33 26.32
N SER A 142 12.46 -25.40 25.85
CA SER A 142 11.99 -24.69 24.66
C SER A 142 10.69 -23.96 24.98
N TYR A 143 10.66 -22.65 24.73
CA TYR A 143 9.51 -21.80 25.00
C TYR A 143 9.00 -21.19 23.69
N PRO A 144 7.95 -21.79 23.09
CA PRO A 144 7.45 -21.34 21.79
C PRO A 144 6.57 -20.09 21.91
N PHE A 145 6.64 -19.25 20.89
CA PHE A 145 5.77 -18.08 20.69
C PHE A 145 5.68 -17.75 19.19
N ALA A 146 4.75 -16.89 18.81
CA ALA A 146 4.58 -16.47 17.43
C ALA A 146 4.47 -14.95 17.29
N VAL A 147 4.84 -14.46 16.11
CA VAL A 147 4.89 -13.05 15.76
C VAL A 147 4.25 -12.86 14.40
N GLU A 148 3.26 -11.97 14.35
CA GLU A 148 2.72 -11.39 13.12
C GLU A 148 3.45 -10.07 12.84
N CYS A 149 3.90 -9.87 11.61
CA CYS A 149 4.67 -8.72 11.18
C CYS A 149 3.79 -7.76 10.36
N LYS A 150 3.62 -6.54 10.84
CA LYS A 150 2.86 -5.50 10.13
C LYS A 150 3.69 -4.23 10.00
N TRP A 151 3.92 -3.79 8.77
CA TRP A 151 4.52 -2.48 8.49
C TRP A 151 3.48 -1.53 7.89
N ARG A 152 3.58 -0.25 8.24
CA ARG A 152 2.76 0.84 7.70
C ARG A 152 3.68 2.00 7.35
N SER A 153 3.70 2.40 6.08
CA SER A 153 4.53 3.51 5.59
C SER A 153 4.22 4.80 6.34
N GLU A 154 3.01 5.33 6.24
CA GLU A 154 2.58 6.53 6.95
C GLU A 154 1.07 6.47 7.22
N PRO A 155 0.64 5.86 8.34
CA PRO A 155 -0.78 5.80 8.66
C PRO A 155 -1.32 7.22 8.91
N LYS A 156 -2.42 7.57 8.22
CA LYS A 156 -3.09 8.87 8.33
C LYS A 156 -4.11 8.84 9.47
N GLY A 157 -4.17 9.92 10.25
CA GLY A 157 -5.12 10.09 11.34
C GLY A 157 -4.65 9.50 12.68
N ASP A 158 -5.56 9.55 13.67
CA ASP A 158 -5.23 9.19 15.05
C ASP A 158 -5.36 7.69 15.36
N PHE A 159 -5.89 6.90 14.42
CA PHE A 159 -6.14 5.47 14.58
C PHE A 159 -5.28 4.66 13.63
N ILE A 160 -4.61 3.65 14.17
CA ILE A 160 -3.71 2.77 13.43
C ILE A 160 -4.33 1.39 13.32
N GLN A 161 -4.78 1.03 12.12
CA GLN A 161 -5.23 -0.32 11.80
C GLN A 161 -4.01 -1.18 11.45
N PHE A 162 -3.77 -2.21 12.27
CA PHE A 162 -2.64 -3.11 12.10
C PHE A 162 -3.04 -4.45 11.46
N THR A 163 -4.32 -4.82 11.48
CA THR A 163 -4.81 -6.08 10.92
C THR A 163 -6.27 -5.94 10.50
N GLU A 164 -6.85 -6.95 9.85
CA GLU A 164 -8.30 -7.09 9.70
C GLU A 164 -8.94 -7.85 10.88
N GLU A 165 -10.24 -7.71 11.09
CA GLU A 165 -10.98 -8.37 12.19
C GLU A 165 -10.88 -9.89 12.11
N ASP A 166 -11.06 -10.45 10.91
CA ASP A 166 -10.93 -11.90 10.70
C ASP A 166 -9.51 -12.39 10.97
N GLN A 167 -8.49 -11.63 10.57
CA GLN A 167 -7.09 -11.95 10.88
C GLN A 167 -6.85 -11.96 12.40
N LEU A 168 -7.32 -10.93 13.11
CA LEU A 168 -7.19 -10.85 14.56
C LEU A 168 -7.83 -12.07 15.24
N ASN A 169 -9.02 -12.46 14.80
CA ASN A 169 -9.71 -13.64 15.34
C ASN A 169 -8.95 -14.93 15.05
N ARG A 170 -8.39 -15.10 13.84
CA ARG A 170 -7.54 -16.25 13.50
C ARG A 170 -6.31 -16.36 14.40
N TYR A 171 -5.62 -15.25 14.65
CA TYR A 171 -4.45 -15.26 15.54
C TYR A 171 -4.82 -15.61 17.00
N LYS A 172 -5.99 -15.16 17.48
CA LYS A 172 -6.50 -15.57 18.80
C LYS A 172 -6.83 -17.06 18.87
N ILE A 173 -7.44 -17.60 17.82
CA ILE A 173 -7.72 -19.04 17.71
C ILE A 173 -6.42 -19.82 17.70
N PHE A 174 -5.45 -19.41 16.88
CA PHE A 174 -4.11 -20.02 16.82
C PHE A 174 -3.43 -19.99 18.20
N ALA A 175 -3.41 -18.84 18.87
CA ALA A 175 -2.82 -18.70 20.21
C ALA A 175 -3.40 -19.70 21.21
N LYS A 176 -4.72 -19.91 21.16
CA LYS A 176 -5.43 -20.85 22.03
C LYS A 176 -5.16 -22.31 21.67
N GLN A 177 -5.15 -22.65 20.38
CA GLN A 177 -4.95 -24.01 19.90
C GLN A 177 -3.52 -24.51 20.16
N GLU A 178 -2.53 -23.66 19.86
CA GLU A 178 -1.12 -23.99 20.05
C GLU A 178 -0.63 -23.76 21.48
N ASN A 179 -1.41 -23.05 22.30
CA ASN A 179 -1.00 -22.57 23.63
C ASN A 179 0.28 -21.71 23.57
N TYR A 180 0.40 -20.87 22.53
CA TYR A 180 1.52 -19.96 22.31
C TYR A 180 1.14 -18.52 22.67
N PRO A 181 2.06 -17.75 23.28
CA PRO A 181 2.00 -16.30 23.22
C PRO A 181 2.09 -15.84 21.77
N VAL A 182 1.23 -14.92 21.37
CA VAL A 182 1.23 -14.33 20.03
C VAL A 182 1.37 -12.82 20.18
N PHE A 183 2.20 -12.23 19.31
CA PHE A 183 2.45 -10.80 19.29
C PHE A 183 2.27 -10.25 17.88
N ILE A 184 1.84 -9.00 17.77
CA ILE A 184 1.97 -8.22 16.54
C ILE A 184 3.18 -7.32 16.71
N VAL A 185 4.18 -7.49 15.86
CA VAL A 185 5.28 -6.53 15.73
C VAL A 185 4.88 -5.52 14.65
N LEU A 186 4.69 -4.27 15.07
CA LEU A 186 4.18 -3.19 14.23
C LEU A 186 5.29 -2.16 13.98
N GLY A 187 5.69 -2.02 12.72
CA GLY A 187 6.58 -0.96 12.24
C GLY A 187 5.77 0.18 11.60
N ILE A 188 6.10 1.42 11.94
CA ILE A 188 5.46 2.61 11.36
C ILE A 188 6.54 3.56 10.85
N GLY A 189 6.35 4.14 9.66
CA GLY A 189 7.30 5.09 9.09
C GLY A 189 8.56 4.44 8.53
N GLY A 190 9.41 5.27 7.95
CA GLY A 190 10.75 4.87 7.49
C GLY A 190 10.72 3.87 6.34
N LYS A 191 11.65 2.92 6.36
CA LYS A 191 11.67 1.78 5.42
C LYS A 191 11.20 0.53 6.17
N PRO A 192 10.62 -0.48 5.49
CA PRO A 192 10.29 -1.75 6.16
C PRO A 192 11.53 -2.39 6.82
N SER A 193 12.71 -2.28 6.21
CA SER A 193 13.96 -2.76 6.81
C SER A 193 14.55 -1.87 7.91
N SER A 194 13.98 -0.68 8.14
CA SER A 194 14.42 0.31 9.14
C SER A 194 13.24 1.23 9.47
N PRO A 195 12.24 0.74 10.23
CA PRO A 195 11.04 1.50 10.52
C PRO A 195 11.37 2.67 11.46
N ALA A 196 10.66 3.79 11.33
CA ALA A 196 10.89 4.96 12.19
C ALA A 196 10.41 4.70 13.65
N GLU A 197 9.35 3.91 13.80
CA GLU A 197 8.79 3.53 15.08
C GLU A 197 8.50 2.02 15.09
N LEU A 198 8.71 1.39 16.24
CA LEU A 198 8.53 -0.05 16.44
C LEU A 198 7.72 -0.32 17.70
N TYR A 199 6.77 -1.23 17.59
CA TYR A 199 5.85 -1.60 18.66
C TYR A 199 5.69 -3.12 18.73
N ILE A 200 5.50 -3.65 19.94
CA ILE A 200 5.16 -5.06 20.16
C ILE A 200 3.85 -5.11 20.94
N LEU A 201 2.80 -5.61 20.28
CA LEU A 201 1.44 -5.66 20.82
C LEU A 201 1.13 -7.13 21.19
N PRO A 202 1.00 -7.47 22.48
CA PRO A 202 0.57 -8.80 22.90
C PRO A 202 -0.87 -9.07 22.48
N MET A 203 -1.13 -10.22 21.86
CA MET A 203 -2.47 -10.55 21.33
C MET A 203 -3.55 -10.54 22.41
N GLN A 204 -3.21 -10.91 23.65
CA GLN A 204 -4.16 -10.88 24.78
C GLN A 204 -4.69 -9.48 25.14
N ASP A 205 -3.98 -8.42 24.75
CA ASP A 205 -4.39 -7.04 25.03
C ASP A 205 -5.31 -6.47 23.94
N LEU A 206 -5.43 -7.15 22.80
CA LEU A 206 -6.05 -6.62 21.60
C LEU A 206 -7.49 -7.08 21.46
N ASN A 207 -8.42 -6.15 21.67
CA ASN A 207 -9.86 -6.40 21.47
C ASN A 207 -10.36 -5.96 20.10
N LYS A 208 -9.62 -5.09 19.41
CA LYS A 208 -9.98 -4.52 18.11
C LYS A 208 -8.76 -4.53 17.18
N PRO A 209 -8.96 -4.58 15.86
CA PRO A 209 -7.87 -4.56 14.86
C PRO A 209 -7.18 -3.19 14.70
N VAL A 210 -7.57 -2.21 15.53
CA VAL A 210 -7.19 -0.81 15.45
C VAL A 210 -6.94 -0.26 16.85
N LEU A 211 -5.94 0.61 16.99
CA LEU A 211 -5.65 1.34 18.22
C LEU A 211 -5.46 2.83 17.94
N HIS A 212 -5.84 3.66 18.91
CA HIS A 212 -5.49 5.07 18.89
C HIS A 212 -3.97 5.25 19.07
N ARG A 213 -3.35 6.19 18.36
CA ARG A 213 -1.89 6.42 18.37
C ARG A 213 -1.34 6.65 19.78
N ALA A 214 -2.07 7.41 20.59
CA ALA A 214 -1.70 7.62 21.99
C ALA A 214 -1.65 6.32 22.82
N ALA A 215 -2.49 5.34 22.50
CA ALA A 215 -2.51 4.05 23.20
C ALA A 215 -1.33 3.13 22.81
N LEU A 216 -0.71 3.36 21.64
CA LEU A 216 0.47 2.59 21.21
C LEU A 216 1.70 2.86 22.08
N GLY A 217 1.77 4.01 22.76
CA GLY A 217 2.97 4.44 23.51
C GLY A 217 3.47 3.41 24.52
N LYS A 218 2.56 2.67 25.18
CA LYS A 218 2.93 1.63 26.16
C LYS A 218 3.55 0.36 25.52
N TYR A 219 3.38 0.17 24.22
CA TYR A 219 3.93 -0.95 23.45
C TYR A 219 5.23 -0.59 22.71
N ARG A 220 5.70 0.66 22.83
CA ARG A 220 6.80 1.20 22.06
C ARG A 220 8.13 0.54 22.43
N LYS A 221 8.89 0.14 21.41
CA LYS A 221 10.22 -0.45 21.52
C LYS A 221 11.27 0.43 20.87
N ASN A 222 12.52 0.22 21.26
CA ASN A 222 13.65 0.86 20.61
C ASN A 222 13.98 0.09 19.31
N VAL A 223 13.99 0.80 18.19
CA VAL A 223 14.26 0.23 16.85
C VAL A 223 15.65 -0.41 16.77
N ASP A 224 16.63 0.08 17.53
CA ASP A 224 18.02 -0.39 17.46
C ASP A 224 18.33 -1.51 18.47
N LYS A 225 17.35 -1.94 19.27
CA LYS A 225 17.51 -3.01 20.25
C LYS A 225 17.00 -4.34 19.71
N ASP A 226 17.68 -5.39 20.13
CA ASP A 226 17.26 -6.78 19.96
C ASP A 226 16.06 -7.08 20.86
N PHE A 227 15.27 -8.07 20.46
CA PHE A 227 14.11 -8.52 21.20
C PHE A 227 14.49 -9.54 22.27
N PHE A 228 13.82 -9.44 23.42
CA PHE A 228 13.96 -10.36 24.54
C PHE A 228 12.61 -10.98 24.87
N PHE A 229 12.56 -12.31 24.96
CA PHE A 229 11.37 -13.02 25.38
C PHE A 229 11.52 -13.49 26.83
N ASP A 230 10.66 -13.01 27.71
CA ASP A 230 10.53 -13.48 29.08
C ASP A 230 9.60 -14.69 29.12
N GLN A 231 10.16 -15.85 29.41
CA GLN A 231 9.46 -17.13 29.51
C GLN A 231 8.52 -17.23 30.71
N GLU A 232 8.80 -16.52 31.81
CA GLU A 232 7.99 -16.57 33.03
C GLU A 232 6.74 -15.73 32.85
N SER A 233 6.91 -14.48 32.42
CA SER A 233 5.79 -13.58 32.18
C SER A 233 5.15 -13.76 30.80
N LYS A 234 5.74 -14.58 29.93
CA LYS A 234 5.35 -14.75 28.51
C LYS A 234 5.26 -13.42 27.76
N ALA A 235 6.21 -12.51 28.03
CA ALA A 235 6.24 -11.18 27.43
C ALA A 235 7.39 -11.04 26.44
N LEU A 236 7.12 -10.43 25.30
CA LEU A 236 8.14 -10.08 24.31
C LEU A 236 8.47 -8.59 24.44
N ASN A 237 9.76 -8.28 24.59
CA ASN A 237 10.25 -6.94 24.91
C ASN A 237 11.28 -6.41 23.94
#